data_AF-A0A401K680-F1
#
_entry.id   AF-A0A401K680-F1
#
_cell.length_a   1.000
_cell.length_b   1.000
_cell.length_c   1.000
_cell.angle_alpha   90.00
_cell.angle_beta   90.00
_cell.angle_gamma   90.00
#
_symmetry.space_group_name_H-M   'P 1'
#
loop_
_entity.id
_entity.type
_entity.pdbx_description
1 polymer ?
#
loop_
_entity_poly.entity_id
_entity_poly.type
_entity_poly.pdbx_seq_one_letter_code
_entity_poly.pdbx_strand_id
1 'polypeptide(L)' 'MKVSVTQYEDMLKATFENGNELTASDPVVLGSRLRDLGVQPVDVTMPDWREGDVAPLTGSKIALLMALRGMKPS' A
#
# COMPACT_ATOMS: atom_id res chain seq x y z
N MET A 1 11.75 7.72 1.50
CA MET A 1 11.94 6.29 1.14
C MET A 1 10.81 5.94 0.21
N LYS A 2 11.00 5.86 -1.10
CA LYS A 2 9.85 5.67 -2.00
C LYS A 2 9.33 4.23 -1.98
N VAL A 3 8.00 4.09 -1.96
CA VAL A 3 7.31 2.80 -1.99
C VAL A 3 6.20 2.82 -3.03
N SER A 4 6.25 1.93 -4.00
CA SER A 4 5.16 1.72 -4.94
C SER A 4 4.25 0.61 -4.44
N VAL A 5 2.94 0.85 -4.36
CA VAL A 5 1.95 -0.16 -3.98
C VAL A 5 1.07 -0.50 -5.17
N THR A 6 1.07 -1.78 -5.56
CA THR A 6 0.26 -2.32 -6.64
C THR A 6 -0.62 -3.46 -6.14
N GLN A 7 -1.68 -3.75 -6.89
CA GLN A 7 -2.38 -5.02 -6.79
C GLN A 7 -1.47 -6.13 -7.35
N TYR A 8 -1.45 -7.28 -6.68
CA TYR A 8 -0.71 -8.47 -7.09
C TYR A 8 -1.55 -9.70 -6.69
N GLU A 9 -2.16 -10.35 -7.68
CA GLU A 9 -3.15 -11.42 -7.43
C GLU A 9 -4.24 -10.93 -6.46
N ASP A 10 -4.50 -11.67 -5.39
CA ASP A 10 -5.47 -11.32 -4.33
C ASP A 10 -4.85 -10.48 -3.19
N MET A 11 -3.67 -9.90 -3.41
CA MET A 11 -2.90 -9.16 -2.41
C MET A 11 -2.48 -7.77 -2.88
N LEU A 12 -2.02 -6.97 -1.94
CA LEU A 12 -1.24 -5.78 -2.23
C LEU A 12 0.25 -6.09 -2.11
N LYS A 13 1.02 -5.55 -3.04
CA LYS A 13 2.48 -5.59 -3.02
C LYS A 13 3.04 -4.18 -2.91
N ALA A 14 3.87 -3.95 -1.90
CA ALA A 14 4.69 -2.77 -1.73
C ALA A 14 6.12 -3.08 -2.19
N THR A 15 6.60 -2.36 -3.20
CA THR A 15 7.99 -2.44 -3.69
C THR A 15 8.74 -1.17 -3.28
N PHE A 16 9.80 -1.35 -2.52
CA PHE A 16 10.67 -0.28 -2.03
C PHE A 16 11.71 0.11 -3.09
N GLU A 17 12.24 1.33 -3.00
CA GLU A 17 13.26 1.83 -3.95
C GLU A 17 14.55 0.98 -4.00
N ASN A 18 14.84 0.22 -2.94
CA ASN A 18 15.97 -0.69 -2.87
C ASN A 18 15.68 -2.10 -3.42
N GLY A 19 14.48 -2.32 -3.98
CA GLY A 19 14.04 -3.61 -4.52
C GLY A 19 13.45 -4.58 -3.50
N ASN A 20 13.42 -4.23 -2.21
CA ASN A 20 12.72 -5.05 -1.23
C ASN A 20 11.21 -5.03 -1.50
N GLU A 21 10.53 -6.10 -1.13
CA GLU A 21 9.09 -6.23 -1.32
C GLU A 21 8.40 -6.67 -0.03
N LEU A 22 7.18 -6.19 0.16
CA LEU A 22 6.25 -6.67 1.18
C LEU A 22 4.89 -6.93 0.55
N THR A 23 4.26 -8.03 0.95
CA THR A 23 2.91 -8.36 0.53
C THR A 23 1.98 -8.52 1.73
N ALA A 24 0.71 -8.18 1.53
CA ALA A 24 -0.36 -8.57 2.42
C ALA A 24 -1.69 -8.61 1.66
N SER A 25 -2.55 -9.57 2.02
CA SER A 25 -3.93 -9.63 1.54
C SER A 25 -4.82 -8.55 2.16
N ASP A 26 -4.49 -8.09 3.37
CA ASP A 26 -5.21 -7.03 4.06
C ASP A 26 -4.49 -5.67 3.91
N PRO A 27 -5.13 -4.65 3.32
CA PRO A 27 -4.56 -3.30 3.19
C PRO A 27 -4.21 -2.65 4.54
N VAL A 28 -4.95 -2.95 5.60
CA VAL A 28 -4.68 -2.44 6.96
C VAL A 28 -3.39 -3.01 7.51
N VAL A 29 -3.16 -4.31 7.29
CA VAL A 29 -1.93 -5.00 7.68
C VAL A 29 -0.74 -4.43 6.92
N LEU A 30 -0.86 -4.25 5.59
CA LEU A 30 0.22 -3.65 4.80
C LEU A 30 0.52 -2.23 5.26
N GLY A 31 -0.49 -1.38 5.41
CA GLY A 31 -0.33 0.01 5.86
C GLY A 31 0.32 0.13 7.24
N SER A 32 -0.06 -0.75 8.18
CA SER A 32 0.56 -0.80 9.52
C SER A 32 2.04 -1.20 9.45
N ARG A 33 2.38 -2.23 8.66
CA ARG A 33 3.78 -2.66 8.47
C ARG A 33 4.64 -1.56 7.83
N LEU A 34 4.11 -0.87 6.81
CA LEU A 34 4.80 0.25 6.19
C LEU A 34 5.03 1.38 7.20
N ARG A 35 4.06 1.68 8.05
CA ARG A 35 4.20 2.67 9.13
C ARG A 35 5.29 2.27 10.14
N ASP A 36 5.31 1.01 10.56
CA ASP A 36 6.32 0.50 11.50
C ASP A 36 7.75 0.58 10.92
N LEU A 37 7.87 0.56 9.59
CA LEU A 37 9.11 0.80 8.85
C LEU A 37 9.42 2.30 8.62
N GLY A 38 8.59 3.20 9.14
CA GLY A 38 8.77 4.65 9.03
C GLY A 38 8.29 5.27 7.72
N VAL A 39 7.63 4.49 6.84
CA VAL A 39 7.06 5.00 5.57
C VAL A 39 5.99 6.05 5.87
N GLN A 40 6.09 7.22 5.25
CA GLN A 40 5.07 8.26 5.34
C GLN A 40 4.05 8.14 4.19
N PRO A 41 2.82 8.65 4.33
CA PRO A 41 1.86 8.66 3.22
C PRO A 41 2.36 9.35 1.95
N VAL A 42 3.23 10.36 2.08
CA VAL A 42 3.84 11.08 0.94
C VAL A 42 4.89 10.25 0.19
N ASP A 43 5.42 9.20 0.83
CA ASP A 43 6.38 8.28 0.23
C ASP A 43 5.71 7.20 -0.65
N VAL A 44 4.39 7.01 -0.52
CA VAL A 44 3.64 5.94 -1.18
C VAL A 44 3.05 6.43 -2.49
N THR A 45 3.36 5.72 -3.57
CA THR A 45 2.74 5.89 -4.88
C THR A 45 1.91 4.68 -5.25
N MET A 46 0.78 4.89 -5.93
CA MET A 46 -0.08 3.81 -6.43
C MET A 46 -0.48 4.11 -7.87
N PRO A 47 -0.60 3.09 -8.74
CA PRO A 47 -1.08 3.28 -10.09
C PRO A 47 -2.53 3.80 -10.11
N ASP A 48 -2.86 4.53 -11.17
CA ASP A 48 -4.21 5.03 -11.42
C ASP A 48 -5.13 3.87 -11.88
N TRP A 49 -6.45 4.01 -11.73
CA TRP A 49 -7.43 2.99 -12.16
C TRP A 49 -7.31 2.62 -13.65
N ARG A 50 -6.74 3.52 -14.46
CA ARG A 50 -6.46 3.28 -15.89
C ARG A 50 -5.41 2.21 -16.15
N GLU A 51 -4.58 1.89 -15.17
CA GLU A 51 -3.58 0.82 -15.31
C GLU A 51 -4.18 -0.59 -15.11
N GLY A 52 -5.51 -0.69 -14.93
CA GLY A 52 -6.23 -1.95 -14.91
C GLY A 52 -5.94 -2.76 -13.65
N ASP A 53 -5.68 -4.05 -13.81
CA ASP A 53 -5.64 -5.02 -12.71
C ASP A 53 -4.46 -4.83 -11.75
N VAL A 54 -3.45 -4.02 -12.10
CA VAL A 54 -2.34 -3.68 -11.21
C VAL A 54 -2.68 -2.52 -10.26
N ALA A 55 -3.75 -1.77 -10.54
CA ALA A 55 -4.23 -0.70 -9.69
C ALA A 55 -4.94 -1.29 -8.46
N PRO A 56 -4.52 -0.94 -7.23
CA PRO A 56 -5.27 -1.36 -6.05
C PRO A 56 -6.71 -0.89 -6.11
N LEU A 57 -7.65 -1.69 -5.61
CA LEU A 57 -9.04 -1.28 -5.48
C LEU A 57 -9.16 -0.02 -4.61
N THR A 58 -10.10 0.88 -4.92
CA THR A 58 -10.28 2.16 -4.20
C THR A 58 -10.42 1.97 -2.69
N GLY A 59 -11.19 0.97 -2.25
CA GLY A 59 -11.34 0.65 -0.83
C GLY A 59 -10.00 0.25 -0.18
N SER A 60 -9.20 -0.56 -0.87
CA SER A 60 -7.86 -0.97 -0.42
C SER A 60 -6.89 0.21 -0.33
N LYS A 61 -6.94 1.15 -1.30
CA LYS A 61 -6.14 2.40 -1.25
C LYS A 61 -6.46 3.19 0.02
N ILE A 62 -7.75 3.40 0.29
CA ILE A 62 -8.23 4.17 1.45
C ILE A 62 -7.80 3.49 2.75
N ALA A 63 -8.08 2.20 2.90
CA ALA A 63 -7.77 1.44 4.11
C ALA A 63 -6.26 1.42 4.40
N LEU A 64 -5.41 1.25 3.37
CA LEU A 64 -3.96 1.29 3.51
C LEU A 64 -3.49 2.67 3.96
N LEU A 65 -3.95 3.74 3.33
CA LEU A 65 -3.55 5.11 3.67
C LEU A 65 -4.03 5.52 5.08
N MET A 66 -5.20 5.05 5.53
CA MET A 66 -5.68 5.26 6.90
C MET A 66 -4.79 4.53 7.91
N ALA A 67 -4.50 3.26 7.68
CA ALA A 67 -3.63 2.46 8.56
C ALA A 67 -2.21 3.04 8.63
N LEU A 68 -1.68 3.50 7.49
CA LEU A 68 -0.38 4.16 7.40
C LEU A 68 -0.32 5.45 8.25
N ARG A 69 -1.44 6.19 8.33
CA ARG A 69 -1.59 7.36 9.22
C ARG A 69 -1.87 6.97 10.68
N GLY A 70 -1.98 5.68 10.99
CA GLY A 70 -2.30 5.19 12.32
C GLY A 70 -3.78 5.25 12.69
N MET A 71 -4.65 5.42 11.71
CA MET A 71 -6.10 5.39 11.89
C MET A 71 -6.63 3.98 11.67
N LYS A 72 -7.63 3.56 12.44
CA LYS A 72 -8.40 2.36 12.12
C LYS A 72 -9.49 2.72 11.10
N PRO A 73 -9.63 1.98 9.98
CA PRO A 73 -10.82 2.11 9.16
C PRO A 73 -12.05 1.70 9.98
N SER A 74 -13.10 2.52 9.90
CA SER A 74 -14.38 2.37 10.60
C SER A 74 -15.29 1.36 9.93
#